data_AF-A0A1F4HB24-F1
#
_entry.id   AF-A0A1F4HB24-F1
#
_cell.length_a   1.000
_cell.length_b   1.000
_cell.length_c   1.000
_cell.angle_alpha   90.00
_cell.angle_beta   90.00
_cell.angle_gamma   90.00
#
_symmetry.space_group_name_H-M   'P 1'
#
loop_
_entity.id
_entity.type
_entity.pdbx_description
1 polymer ?
#
loop_
_entity_poly.entity_id
_entity_poly.type
_entity_poly.pdbx_seq_one_letter_code
_entity_poly.pdbx_strand_id
1 'polypeptide(L)'
;MDTYRQGQPTQQTTIKPRLLDLVRGVLRRKHYSIRTEQSYVDWIKRFILFHGKRHPAQMDKAEVIAFPTHLAVRRGVAASTQNQALSAILFLYRDVLELDPGWIEGFERPKRPARLPVVLTPAETHAVLAQLEGTKWLMASLLYGAGLRLMECLRLRVKDVDFGYGQIVVRDGKGAKDRVTMLPAAVIEPLKAHLAKVRTLHQRDLEAGYGEVYLPYALERKYPRAAREWAWQYAFPSRKLSADPRSGAIRRHHLDEDVLQRAVKEAARNADVRKPVSCHCFRHGFATHLLENGYD
;
A
#
# COMPACT_ATOMS: atom_id res chain seq x y z
N MET A 1 31.57 60.96 11.64
CA MET A 1 30.51 60.83 12.66
C MET A 1 29.32 60.14 12.02
N ASP A 2 29.19 58.88 12.38
CA ASP A 2 28.02 57.99 12.38
C ASP A 2 26.82 58.29 11.47
N THR A 3 26.58 57.37 10.53
CA THR A 3 25.23 56.86 10.30
C THR A 3 25.28 55.36 9.96
N TYR A 4 25.13 54.53 10.98
CA TYR A 4 24.73 53.13 10.85
C TYR A 4 23.37 53.05 10.14
N ARG A 5 23.34 52.59 8.89
CA ARG A 5 22.09 52.17 8.23
C ARG A 5 21.74 50.78 8.76
N GLN A 6 20.83 50.72 9.73
CA GLN A 6 20.17 49.49 10.14
C GLN A 6 19.41 48.91 8.95
N GLY A 7 19.86 47.77 8.43
CA GLY A 7 19.08 46.96 7.51
C GLY A 7 17.85 46.42 8.23
N GLN A 8 16.66 46.82 7.78
CA GLN A 8 15.40 46.25 8.24
C GLN A 8 15.37 44.75 7.92
N PRO A 9 14.93 43.86 8.83
CA PRO A 9 14.79 42.45 8.53
C PRO A 9 13.72 42.27 7.45
N THR A 10 14.12 41.68 6.32
CA THR A 10 13.22 41.20 5.27
C THR A 10 12.14 40.33 5.90
N GLN A 11 10.90 40.83 5.92
CA GLN A 11 9.72 40.07 6.30
C GLN A 11 9.61 38.87 5.34
N GLN A 12 9.91 37.67 5.85
CA GLN A 12 9.54 36.44 5.17
C GLN A 12 8.02 36.38 5.13
N THR A 13 7.43 36.68 3.96
CA THR A 13 6.02 36.38 3.67
C THR A 13 5.80 34.89 3.83
N THR A 14 5.25 34.49 4.98
CA THR A 14 4.81 33.13 5.26
C THR A 14 3.56 32.86 4.41
N ILE A 15 3.76 32.22 3.25
CA ILE A 15 2.64 31.78 2.40
C ILE A 15 1.79 30.81 3.22
N LYS A 16 0.57 31.21 3.59
CA LYS A 16 -0.37 30.35 4.31
C LYS A 16 -0.61 29.08 3.47
N PRO A 17 -0.32 27.88 3.98
CA PRO A 17 -0.41 26.65 3.20
C PRO A 17 -1.85 26.42 2.74
N ARG A 18 -2.03 25.94 1.50
CA ARG A 18 -3.35 25.59 0.97
C ARG A 18 -3.91 24.40 1.77
N LEU A 19 -5.24 24.30 1.89
CA LEU A 19 -5.88 23.26 2.70
C LEU A 19 -5.42 21.84 2.36
N LEU A 20 -5.30 21.51 1.06
CA LEU A 20 -4.85 20.17 0.66
C LEU A 20 -3.38 19.90 1.00
N ASP A 21 -2.55 20.94 1.11
CA ASP A 21 -1.15 20.81 1.55
C ASP A 21 -1.09 20.57 3.05
N LEU A 22 -1.97 21.21 3.83
CA LEU A 22 -2.17 20.89 5.25
C LEU A 22 -2.60 19.43 5.45
N VAL A 23 -3.60 18.96 4.68
CA VAL A 23 -4.05 17.57 4.71
C VAL A 23 -2.88 16.59 4.45
N ARG A 24 -2.08 16.84 3.41
CA ARG A 24 -0.88 16.02 3.13
C ARG A 24 0.13 16.07 4.27
N GLY A 25 0.37 17.25 4.83
CA GLY A 25 1.27 17.45 5.97
C GLY A 25 0.87 16.59 7.18
N VAL A 26 -0.40 16.63 7.57
CA VAL A 26 -0.92 15.85 8.71
C VAL A 26 -0.87 14.35 8.43
N LEU A 27 -1.26 13.91 7.23
CA LEU A 27 -1.20 12.49 6.84
C LEU A 27 0.23 11.95 6.91
N ARG A 28 1.20 12.72 6.42
CA ARG A 28 2.62 12.34 6.46
C ARG A 28 3.17 12.34 7.88
N ARG A 29 2.83 13.34 8.70
CA ARG A 29 3.20 13.40 10.13
C ARG A 29 2.70 12.16 10.88
N LYS A 30 1.49 11.71 10.59
CA LYS A 30 0.89 10.51 11.18
C LYS A 30 1.30 9.20 10.47
N HIS A 31 2.31 9.25 9.60
CA HIS A 31 2.87 8.11 8.88
C HIS A 31 1.85 7.30 8.04
N TYR A 32 0.81 7.95 7.53
CA TYR A 32 -0.13 7.30 6.62
C TYR A 32 0.56 6.91 5.29
N SER A 33 0.08 5.80 4.73
CA SER A 33 0.52 5.35 3.41
C SER A 33 0.19 6.37 2.33
N ILE A 34 1.01 6.43 1.28
CA ILE A 34 0.76 7.32 0.13
C ILE A 34 -0.59 7.04 -0.54
N ARG A 35 -1.06 5.78 -0.52
CA ARG A 35 -2.37 5.40 -1.06
C ARG A 35 -3.51 5.99 -0.23
N THR A 36 -3.35 6.04 1.10
CA THR A 36 -4.30 6.72 1.97
C THR A 36 -4.26 8.22 1.73
N GLU A 37 -3.07 8.81 1.58
CA GLU A 37 -2.88 10.22 1.25
C GLU A 37 -3.64 10.61 -0.02
N GLN A 38 -3.43 9.88 -1.13
CA GLN A 38 -4.13 10.10 -2.40
C GLN A 38 -5.65 9.94 -2.24
N SER A 39 -6.10 8.84 -1.62
CA SER A 39 -7.52 8.57 -1.43
C SER A 39 -8.21 9.66 -0.61
N TYR A 40 -7.58 10.12 0.48
CA TYR A 40 -8.16 11.14 1.35
C TYR A 40 -8.20 12.49 0.65
N VAL A 41 -7.12 12.89 0.00
CA VAL A 41 -7.07 14.14 -0.78
C VAL A 41 -8.13 14.15 -1.87
N ASP A 42 -8.31 13.04 -2.60
CA ASP A 42 -9.32 12.92 -3.65
C ASP A 42 -10.74 13.02 -3.09
N TRP A 43 -11.03 12.35 -1.98
CA TRP A 43 -12.35 12.43 -1.33
C TRP A 43 -12.64 13.82 -0.79
N ILE A 44 -11.67 14.45 -0.13
CA ILE A 44 -11.79 15.83 0.38
C ILE A 44 -12.00 16.81 -0.78
N LYS A 45 -11.27 16.66 -1.89
CA LYS A 45 -11.48 17.47 -3.09
C LYS A 45 -12.89 17.31 -3.66
N ARG A 46 -13.39 16.08 -3.77
CA ARG A 46 -14.76 15.81 -4.25
C ARG A 46 -15.82 16.39 -3.32
N PHE A 47 -15.61 16.30 -2.01
CA PHE A 47 -16.48 16.90 -0.99
C PHE A 47 -16.53 18.44 -1.14
N ILE A 48 -15.38 19.10 -1.28
CA ILE A 48 -15.30 20.55 -1.49
C ILE A 48 -15.98 20.97 -2.80
N LEU A 49 -15.77 20.22 -3.88
CA LEU A 49 -16.38 20.51 -5.17
C LEU A 49 -17.91 20.31 -5.14
N PHE A 50 -18.39 19.29 -4.44
CA PHE A 50 -19.82 19.06 -4.24
C PHE A 50 -20.51 20.24 -3.54
N HIS A 51 -19.82 20.87 -2.59
CA HIS A 51 -20.30 22.06 -1.87
C HIS A 51 -19.86 23.39 -2.51
N GLY A 52 -19.64 23.42 -3.83
CA GLY A 52 -19.40 24.65 -4.57
C GLY A 52 -18.11 25.39 -4.18
N LYS A 53 -17.05 24.66 -3.77
CA LYS A 53 -15.78 25.22 -3.28
C LYS A 53 -15.88 26.02 -1.97
N ARG A 54 -16.96 25.86 -1.20
CA ARG A 54 -17.05 26.39 0.17
C ARG A 54 -15.89 25.84 1.02
N HIS A 55 -15.40 26.62 1.97
CA HIS A 55 -14.34 26.16 2.87
C HIS A 55 -14.93 25.19 3.92
N PRO A 56 -14.34 24.00 4.18
CA PRO A 56 -14.91 23.03 5.13
C PRO A 56 -15.10 23.53 6.56
N ALA A 57 -14.31 24.51 7.01
CA ALA A 57 -14.54 25.16 8.31
C ALA A 57 -15.85 25.98 8.40
N GLN A 58 -16.52 26.23 7.27
CA GLN A 58 -17.82 26.92 7.18
C GLN A 58 -18.99 25.95 6.95
N MET A 59 -18.74 24.66 7.13
CA MET A 59 -19.68 23.58 6.87
C MET A 59 -19.85 22.74 8.12
N ASP A 60 -21.09 22.32 8.40
CA ASP A 60 -21.45 21.60 9.62
C ASP A 60 -22.03 20.21 9.27
N LYS A 61 -22.67 19.56 10.25
CA LYS A 61 -23.23 18.20 10.14
C LYS A 61 -24.03 17.98 8.86
N ALA A 62 -24.86 18.95 8.46
CA ALA A 62 -25.75 18.84 7.32
C ALA A 62 -24.97 18.64 6.02
N GLU A 63 -23.94 19.45 5.77
CA GLU A 63 -23.08 19.31 4.58
C GLU A 63 -22.29 18.01 4.59
N VAL A 64 -21.80 17.60 5.76
CA VAL A 64 -21.02 16.36 5.91
C VAL A 64 -21.87 15.12 5.66
N ILE A 65 -23.16 15.14 6.01
CA ILE A 65 -24.11 14.05 5.70
C ILE A 65 -24.56 14.10 4.24
N ALA A 66 -24.81 15.29 3.69
CA ALA A 66 -25.34 15.46 2.34
C ALA A 66 -24.45 14.79 1.28
N PHE A 67 -23.13 14.83 1.44
CA PHE A 67 -22.20 14.27 0.47
C PHE A 67 -22.20 12.72 0.43
N PRO A 68 -22.01 11.97 1.52
CA PRO A 68 -22.21 10.52 1.54
C PRO A 68 -23.61 10.10 1.07
N THR A 69 -24.67 10.84 1.42
CA THR A 69 -26.02 10.57 0.93
C THR A 69 -26.12 10.74 -0.58
N HIS A 70 -25.52 11.79 -1.15
CA HIS A 70 -25.42 11.94 -2.60
C HIS A 70 -24.66 10.77 -3.24
N LEU A 71 -23.56 10.32 -2.63
CA LEU A 71 -22.81 9.16 -3.11
C LEU A 71 -23.66 7.87 -3.10
N ALA A 72 -24.47 7.67 -2.06
CA ALA A 72 -25.36 6.51 -1.96
C ALA A 72 -26.51 6.57 -2.98
N VAL A 73 -27.26 7.66 -2.97
CA VAL A 73 -28.55 7.75 -3.68
C VAL A 73 -28.37 8.12 -5.16
N ARG A 74 -27.49 9.08 -5.48
CA ARG A 74 -27.32 9.56 -6.85
C ARG A 74 -26.23 8.82 -7.62
N ARG A 75 -25.17 8.39 -6.92
CA ARG A 75 -24.03 7.70 -7.54
C ARG A 75 -24.07 6.18 -7.35
N GLY A 76 -25.00 5.67 -6.53
CA GLY A 76 -25.17 4.23 -6.31
C GLY A 76 -23.93 3.53 -5.74
N VAL A 77 -23.05 4.23 -5.00
CA VAL A 77 -21.77 3.64 -4.57
C VAL A 77 -21.94 2.70 -3.38
N ALA A 78 -21.16 1.62 -3.36
CA ALA A 78 -21.16 0.64 -2.28
C ALA A 78 -20.81 1.26 -0.91
N ALA A 79 -21.33 0.66 0.17
CA ALA A 79 -21.08 1.08 1.55
C ALA A 79 -19.59 1.20 1.91
N SER A 80 -18.71 0.38 1.33
CA SER A 80 -17.26 0.47 1.53
C SER A 80 -16.67 1.78 1.00
N THR A 81 -17.15 2.24 -0.15
CA THR A 81 -16.74 3.50 -0.80
C THR A 81 -17.23 4.69 0.01
N GLN A 82 -18.48 4.66 0.47
CA GLN A 82 -19.03 5.69 1.36
C GLN A 82 -18.23 5.79 2.66
N ASN A 83 -17.90 4.65 3.27
CA ASN A 83 -17.07 4.59 4.47
C ASN A 83 -15.66 5.17 4.27
N GLN A 84 -15.08 5.01 3.08
CA GLN A 84 -13.77 5.59 2.75
C GLN A 84 -13.88 7.11 2.63
N ALA A 85 -14.89 7.61 1.91
CA ALA A 85 -15.17 9.04 1.79
C ALA A 85 -15.41 9.67 3.18
N LEU A 86 -16.26 9.07 3.99
CA LEU A 86 -16.54 9.51 5.35
C LEU A 86 -15.28 9.54 6.22
N SER A 87 -14.44 8.50 6.16
CA SER A 87 -13.20 8.48 6.95
C SER A 87 -12.25 9.62 6.56
N ALA A 88 -12.17 9.96 5.27
CA ALA A 88 -11.38 11.10 4.80
C ALA A 88 -11.94 12.44 5.29
N ILE A 89 -13.27 12.59 5.32
CA ILE A 89 -13.93 13.82 5.81
C ILE A 89 -13.77 13.93 7.33
N LEU A 90 -14.01 12.87 8.09
CA LEU A 90 -13.81 12.88 9.54
C LEU A 90 -12.35 13.19 9.90
N PHE A 91 -11.39 12.66 9.13
CA PHE A 91 -9.97 13.01 9.28
C PHE A 91 -9.71 14.50 9.02
N LEU A 92 -10.30 15.07 7.96
CA LEU A 92 -10.19 16.51 7.69
C LEU A 92 -10.66 17.36 8.88
N TYR A 93 -11.82 17.05 9.46
CA TYR A 93 -12.34 17.83 10.58
C TYR A 93 -11.53 17.62 11.87
N ARG A 94 -11.30 16.36 12.27
CA ARG A 94 -10.63 16.02 13.53
C ARG A 94 -9.14 16.33 13.54
N ASP A 95 -8.44 15.95 12.48
CA ASP A 95 -6.97 15.90 12.49
C ASP A 95 -6.31 17.08 11.77
N VAL A 96 -7.02 17.73 10.83
CA VAL A 96 -6.48 18.82 10.02
C VAL A 96 -7.02 20.17 10.44
N LEU A 97 -8.34 20.28 10.65
CA LEU A 97 -8.97 21.51 11.12
C LEU A 97 -9.01 21.60 12.64
N GLU A 98 -8.72 20.51 13.34
CA GLU A 98 -8.78 20.39 14.81
C GLU A 98 -10.13 20.89 15.37
N LEU A 99 -11.18 20.68 14.57
CA LEU A 99 -12.55 20.90 15.00
C LEU A 99 -13.02 19.60 15.64
N ASP A 100 -13.66 19.72 16.78
CA ASP A 100 -14.45 18.64 17.38
C ASP A 100 -15.94 18.99 17.24
N PRO A 101 -16.54 18.75 16.07
CA PRO A 101 -17.97 18.90 15.95
C PRO A 101 -18.58 17.75 16.74
N GLY A 102 -19.20 18.03 17.89
CA GLY A 102 -19.80 17.01 18.76
C GLY A 102 -20.81 16.07 18.07
N TRP A 103 -21.20 16.32 16.83
CA TRP A 103 -21.97 15.41 15.99
C TRP A 103 -21.16 14.26 15.36
N ILE A 104 -19.83 14.34 15.32
CA ILE A 104 -18.97 13.34 14.69
C ILE A 104 -19.12 11.97 15.40
N GLU A 105 -19.26 11.95 16.73
CA GLU A 105 -19.36 10.71 17.50
C GLU A 105 -20.65 9.93 17.25
N GLY A 106 -21.74 10.64 16.89
CA GLY A 106 -23.04 10.04 16.56
C GLY A 106 -23.24 9.70 15.08
N PHE A 107 -22.19 9.75 14.26
CA PHE A 107 -22.33 9.51 12.81
C PHE A 107 -22.47 8.00 12.51
N GLU A 108 -23.67 7.57 12.10
CA GLU A 108 -23.89 6.18 11.70
C GLU A 108 -23.15 5.85 10.40
N ARG A 109 -22.29 4.82 10.46
CA ARG A 109 -21.54 4.35 9.30
C ARG A 109 -22.39 3.40 8.47
N PRO A 110 -22.33 3.48 7.12
CA PRO A 110 -22.98 2.51 6.26
C PRO A 110 -22.54 1.08 6.62
N LYS A 111 -23.51 0.25 7.03
CA LYS A 111 -23.27 -1.16 7.37
C LYS A 111 -22.83 -1.91 6.12
N ARG A 112 -21.72 -2.64 6.22
CA ARG A 112 -21.25 -3.51 5.14
C ARG A 112 -21.86 -4.89 5.34
N PRO A 113 -22.54 -5.47 4.34
CA PRO A 113 -22.97 -6.85 4.44
C PRO A 113 -21.74 -7.75 4.60
N ALA A 114 -21.78 -8.65 5.59
CA ALA A 114 -20.75 -9.67 5.76
C ALA A 114 -20.82 -10.62 4.56
N ARG A 115 -19.72 -10.74 3.81
CA ARG A 115 -19.60 -11.71 2.71
C ARG A 115 -18.71 -12.84 3.18
N LEU A 116 -19.12 -14.08 2.87
CA LEU A 116 -18.29 -15.24 3.13
C LEU A 116 -17.00 -15.17 2.32
N PRO A 117 -15.84 -15.50 2.92
CA PRO A 117 -14.59 -15.58 2.18
C PRO A 117 -14.67 -16.68 1.13
N VAL A 118 -14.08 -16.43 -0.04
CA VAL A 118 -13.99 -17.41 -1.12
C VAL A 118 -12.73 -18.25 -0.89
N VAL A 119 -12.93 -19.51 -0.54
CA VAL A 119 -11.84 -20.48 -0.33
C VAL A 119 -11.78 -21.43 -1.53
N LEU A 120 -10.57 -21.54 -2.08
CA LEU A 120 -10.27 -22.52 -3.13
C LEU A 120 -9.92 -23.85 -2.50
N THR A 121 -10.31 -24.95 -3.13
CA THR A 121 -9.80 -26.27 -2.74
C THR A 121 -8.30 -26.37 -3.10
N PRO A 122 -7.58 -27.36 -2.54
CA PRO A 122 -6.20 -27.63 -2.97
C PRO A 122 -6.08 -27.89 -4.47
N ALA A 123 -7.02 -28.65 -5.04
CA ALA A 123 -7.05 -28.96 -6.48
C ALA A 123 -7.28 -27.71 -7.34
N GLU A 124 -8.24 -26.85 -6.99
CA GLU A 124 -8.46 -25.58 -7.68
C GLU A 124 -7.22 -24.68 -7.58
N THR A 125 -6.61 -24.61 -6.39
CA THR A 125 -5.41 -23.79 -6.17
C THR A 125 -4.26 -24.25 -7.07
N HIS A 126 -4.01 -25.55 -7.14
CA HIS A 126 -2.97 -26.12 -8.00
C HIS A 126 -3.28 -25.90 -9.49
N ALA A 127 -4.53 -26.04 -9.91
CA ALA A 127 -4.95 -25.77 -11.29
C ALA A 127 -4.68 -24.32 -11.70
N VAL A 128 -4.96 -23.35 -10.81
CA VAL A 128 -4.64 -21.93 -11.08
C VAL A 128 -3.13 -21.69 -11.10
N LEU A 129 -2.37 -22.27 -10.16
CA LEU A 129 -0.91 -22.09 -10.13
C LEU A 129 -0.25 -22.68 -11.39
N ALA A 130 -0.76 -23.79 -11.92
CA ALA A 130 -0.23 -24.42 -13.14
C ALA A 130 -0.36 -23.53 -14.39
N GLN A 131 -1.24 -22.53 -14.38
CA GLN A 131 -1.43 -21.55 -15.47
C GLN A 131 -0.53 -20.31 -15.32
N LEU A 132 0.31 -20.25 -14.29
CA LEU A 132 1.23 -19.15 -14.04
C LEU A 132 2.66 -19.58 -14.30
N GLU A 133 3.48 -18.64 -14.79
CA GLU A 133 4.89 -18.87 -15.07
C GLU A 133 5.81 -17.79 -14.47
N GLY A 134 7.09 -18.14 -14.32
CA GLY A 134 8.16 -17.24 -13.93
C GLY A 134 7.87 -16.47 -12.64
N THR A 135 8.06 -15.15 -12.68
CA THR A 135 7.87 -14.28 -11.50
C THR A 135 6.42 -14.29 -10.99
N LYS A 136 5.42 -14.45 -11.87
CA LYS A 136 4.01 -14.49 -11.47
C LYS A 136 3.71 -15.75 -10.67
N TRP A 137 4.22 -16.90 -11.13
CA TRP A 137 4.14 -18.17 -10.42
C TRP A 137 4.84 -18.08 -9.05
N LEU A 138 6.08 -17.59 -9.01
CA LEU A 138 6.83 -17.41 -7.75
C LEU A 138 6.03 -16.61 -6.70
N MET A 139 5.49 -15.46 -7.09
CA MET A 139 4.71 -14.64 -6.15
C MET A 139 3.42 -15.35 -5.72
N ALA A 140 2.66 -15.95 -6.65
CA ALA A 140 1.42 -16.66 -6.30
C ALA A 140 1.69 -17.86 -5.37
N SER A 141 2.77 -18.61 -5.62
CA SER A 141 3.21 -19.71 -4.77
C SER A 141 3.64 -19.23 -3.38
N LEU A 142 4.24 -18.03 -3.25
CA LEU A 142 4.52 -17.43 -1.94
C LEU A 142 3.26 -16.92 -1.21
N LEU A 143 2.29 -16.38 -1.95
CA LEU A 143 0.99 -16.00 -1.37
C LEU A 143 0.26 -17.21 -0.78
N TYR A 144 0.34 -18.36 -1.46
CA TYR A 144 -0.27 -19.61 -1.02
C TYR A 144 0.59 -20.34 0.02
N GLY A 145 1.82 -20.71 -0.28
CA GLY A 145 2.62 -21.56 0.59
C GLY A 145 3.25 -20.86 1.79
N ALA A 146 3.37 -19.53 1.78
CA ALA A 146 3.86 -18.74 2.91
C ALA A 146 2.77 -17.81 3.49
N GLY A 147 1.53 -17.93 3.00
CA GLY A 147 0.42 -17.12 3.43
C GLY A 147 0.63 -15.61 3.31
N LEU A 148 1.48 -15.11 2.40
CA LEU A 148 1.78 -13.68 2.32
C LEU A 148 0.56 -12.87 1.84
N ARG A 149 0.35 -11.67 2.38
CA ARG A 149 -0.53 -10.69 1.73
C ARG A 149 0.15 -10.21 0.44
N LEU A 150 -0.64 -9.78 -0.54
CA LEU A 150 -0.13 -9.24 -1.79
C LEU A 150 0.96 -8.17 -1.58
N MET A 151 0.70 -7.18 -0.73
CA MET A 151 1.68 -6.12 -0.46
C MET A 151 2.89 -6.58 0.35
N GLU A 152 2.76 -7.64 1.16
CA GLU A 152 3.90 -8.21 1.88
C GLU A 152 4.83 -8.94 0.91
N CYS A 153 4.27 -9.68 -0.05
CA CYS A 153 5.04 -10.33 -1.11
C CYS A 153 5.73 -9.31 -2.03
N LEU A 154 4.99 -8.30 -2.52
CA LEU A 154 5.56 -7.29 -3.42
C LEU A 154 6.67 -6.47 -2.73
N ARG A 155 6.52 -6.18 -1.44
CA ARG A 155 7.49 -5.38 -0.68
C ARG A 155 8.60 -6.19 -0.03
N LEU A 156 8.59 -7.52 -0.21
CA LEU A 156 9.59 -8.42 0.34
C LEU A 156 10.99 -7.95 -0.08
N ARG A 157 11.92 -7.86 0.87
CA ARG A 157 13.32 -7.54 0.58
C ARG A 157 14.15 -8.80 0.47
N VAL A 158 15.30 -8.71 -0.18
CA VAL A 158 16.23 -9.84 -0.29
C VAL A 158 16.61 -10.41 1.07
N LYS A 159 16.95 -9.53 2.04
CA LYS A 159 17.35 -9.93 3.40
C LYS A 159 16.24 -10.59 4.22
N ASP A 160 15.00 -10.48 3.77
CA ASP A 160 13.85 -11.02 4.48
C ASP A 160 13.62 -12.49 4.11
N VAL A 161 14.33 -13.02 3.12
CA VAL A 161 14.30 -14.43 2.72
C VAL A 161 15.52 -15.14 3.28
N ASP A 162 15.27 -16.11 4.15
CA ASP A 162 16.30 -16.91 4.79
C ASP A 162 16.22 -18.34 4.26
N PHE A 163 17.13 -18.66 3.35
CA PHE A 163 17.22 -19.98 2.73
C PHE A 163 17.81 -21.05 3.66
N GLY A 164 18.54 -20.66 4.71
CA GLY A 164 19.15 -21.60 5.64
C GLY A 164 18.12 -22.19 6.59
N TYR A 165 17.29 -21.32 7.18
CA TYR A 165 16.19 -21.74 8.04
C TYR A 165 14.90 -22.05 7.28
N GLY A 166 14.84 -21.79 5.96
CA GLY A 166 13.63 -22.00 5.17
C GLY A 166 12.48 -21.12 5.63
N GLN A 167 12.74 -19.83 5.87
CA GLN A 167 11.78 -18.89 6.45
C GLN A 167 11.78 -17.53 5.75
N ILE A 168 10.69 -16.79 5.95
CA ILE A 168 10.48 -15.43 5.46
C ILE A 168 10.12 -14.53 6.65
N VAL A 169 10.87 -13.44 6.81
CA VAL A 169 10.58 -12.39 7.80
C VAL A 169 9.67 -11.35 7.16
N VAL A 170 8.39 -11.34 7.55
CA VAL A 170 7.43 -10.34 7.08
C VAL A 170 7.48 -9.12 7.99
N ARG A 171 8.00 -8.01 7.46
CA ARG A 171 8.12 -6.74 8.18
C ARG A 171 6.88 -5.87 8.04
N ASP A 172 6.67 -4.99 9.02
CA ASP A 172 5.59 -4.00 9.03
C ASP A 172 4.20 -4.62 8.77
N GLY A 173 3.95 -5.79 9.37
CA GLY A 173 2.64 -6.44 9.33
C GLY A 173 1.54 -5.58 9.98
N LYS A 174 0.29 -6.06 9.96
CA LYS A 174 -0.83 -5.35 10.61
C LYS A 174 -0.46 -4.96 12.05
N GLY A 175 -0.48 -3.67 12.36
CA GLY A 175 -0.08 -3.13 13.66
C GLY A 175 1.42 -2.89 13.83
N ALA A 176 2.19 -2.80 12.73
CA ALA A 176 3.64 -2.62 12.72
C ALA A 176 4.41 -3.75 13.46
N LYS A 177 3.85 -4.96 13.45
CA LYS A 177 4.49 -6.15 14.03
C LYS A 177 5.13 -7.00 12.94
N ASP A 178 6.40 -7.31 13.14
CA ASP A 178 7.13 -8.30 12.35
C ASP A 178 6.63 -9.71 12.70
N ARG A 179 6.64 -10.62 11.73
CA ARG A 179 6.37 -12.04 11.95
C ARG A 179 7.22 -12.90 11.02
N VAL A 180 7.44 -14.14 11.42
CA VAL A 180 8.11 -15.14 10.59
C VAL A 180 7.07 -16.09 9.98
N THR A 181 7.30 -16.54 8.77
CA THR A 181 6.52 -17.61 8.12
C THR A 181 7.45 -18.53 7.33
N MET A 182 6.97 -19.70 6.94
CA MET A 182 7.75 -20.69 6.19
C MET A 182 8.06 -20.22 4.76
N LEU A 183 9.19 -20.67 4.22
CA LEU A 183 9.53 -20.59 2.80
C LEU A 183 9.22 -21.95 2.15
N PRO A 184 8.25 -22.03 1.22
CA PRO A 184 7.88 -23.31 0.60
C PRO A 184 9.05 -23.94 -0.15
N ALA A 185 9.31 -25.22 0.09
CA ALA A 185 10.45 -25.91 -0.53
C ALA A 185 10.44 -25.82 -2.07
N ALA A 186 9.26 -25.92 -2.68
CA ALA A 186 9.08 -25.86 -4.13
C ALA A 186 9.51 -24.51 -4.75
N VAL A 187 9.55 -23.42 -3.98
CA VAL A 187 9.96 -22.10 -4.51
C VAL A 187 11.43 -21.79 -4.27
N ILE A 188 12.16 -22.58 -3.47
CA ILE A 188 13.53 -22.25 -3.04
C ILE A 188 14.47 -22.05 -4.24
N GLU A 189 14.63 -23.07 -5.08
CA GLU A 189 15.54 -23.01 -6.23
C GLU A 189 15.07 -22.01 -7.30
N PRO A 190 13.78 -21.98 -7.69
CA PRO A 190 13.26 -20.94 -8.58
C PRO A 190 13.48 -19.51 -8.04
N LEU A 191 13.36 -19.31 -6.73
CA LEU A 191 13.55 -18.01 -6.09
C LEU A 191 15.03 -17.60 -6.09
N LYS A 192 15.97 -18.51 -5.80
CA LYS A 192 17.41 -18.25 -5.92
C LYS A 192 17.77 -17.81 -7.35
N ALA A 193 17.28 -18.54 -8.36
CA ALA A 193 17.53 -18.20 -9.76
C ALA A 193 16.93 -16.83 -10.15
N HIS A 194 15.73 -16.51 -9.64
CA HIS A 194 15.11 -15.19 -9.82
C HIS A 194 15.94 -14.09 -9.14
N LEU A 195 16.36 -14.28 -7.90
CA LEU A 195 17.18 -13.32 -7.15
C LEU A 195 18.54 -13.06 -7.81
N ALA A 196 19.15 -14.08 -8.44
CA ALA A 196 20.37 -13.88 -9.24
C ALA A 196 20.13 -12.91 -10.41
N LYS A 197 19.02 -13.05 -11.13
CA LYS A 197 18.63 -12.12 -12.21
C LYS A 197 18.38 -10.71 -11.67
N VAL A 198 17.72 -10.60 -10.52
CA VAL A 198 17.47 -9.33 -9.84
C VAL A 198 18.77 -8.66 -9.37
N ARG A 199 19.75 -9.45 -8.91
CA ARG A 199 21.08 -8.93 -8.54
C ARG A 199 21.82 -8.36 -9.74
N THR A 200 21.79 -9.03 -10.89
CA THR A 200 22.35 -8.49 -12.14
C THR A 200 21.65 -7.20 -12.57
N LEU A 201 20.33 -7.12 -12.42
CA LEU A 201 19.57 -5.90 -12.71
C LEU A 201 20.00 -4.74 -11.80
N HIS A 202 20.10 -5.00 -10.49
CA HIS A 202 20.56 -4.02 -9.50
C HIS A 202 21.96 -3.50 -9.80
N GLN A 203 22.87 -4.39 -10.18
CA GLN A 203 24.24 -4.03 -10.54
C GLN A 203 24.28 -3.06 -11.73
N ARG A 204 23.45 -3.31 -12.77
CA ARG A 204 23.31 -2.39 -13.91
C ARG A 204 22.74 -1.03 -13.50
N ASP A 205 21.78 -1.01 -12.56
CA ASP A 205 21.24 0.26 -12.07
C ASP A 205 22.28 1.07 -11.29
N LEU A 206 23.11 0.41 -10.48
CA LEU A 206 24.22 1.04 -9.76
C LEU A 206 25.25 1.65 -10.73
N GLU A 207 25.62 0.91 -11.77
CA GLU A 207 26.53 1.38 -12.83
C GLU A 207 25.97 2.59 -13.58
N ALA A 208 24.64 2.65 -13.76
CA ALA A 208 23.94 3.77 -14.36
C ALA A 208 23.69 4.95 -13.38
N GLY A 209 24.21 4.89 -12.14
CA GLY A 209 24.07 5.96 -11.13
C GLY A 209 22.79 5.92 -10.30
N TYR A 210 21.92 4.91 -10.50
CA TYR A 210 20.70 4.69 -9.73
C TYR A 210 20.98 3.70 -8.57
N GLY A 211 20.27 2.56 -8.55
CA GLY A 211 20.47 1.47 -7.59
C GLY A 211 20.06 1.79 -6.15
N GLU A 212 19.47 2.95 -5.89
CA GLU A 212 18.87 3.24 -4.59
C GLU A 212 17.45 2.71 -4.52
N VAL A 213 17.03 2.28 -3.33
CA VAL A 213 15.66 1.86 -3.04
C VAL A 213 15.05 2.74 -1.96
N TYR A 214 13.72 2.86 -1.95
CA TYR A 214 13.03 3.52 -0.85
C TYR A 214 13.25 2.75 0.46
N LEU A 215 13.69 3.46 1.51
CA LEU A 215 13.78 2.97 2.88
C LEU A 215 12.73 3.66 3.75
N PRO A 216 12.01 2.91 4.60
CA PRO A 216 10.98 3.48 5.45
C PRO A 216 11.55 4.32 6.60
N TYR A 217 10.78 5.32 7.04
CA TYR A 217 11.08 6.18 8.19
C TYR A 217 12.43 6.91 8.06
N ALA A 218 13.15 7.05 9.17
CA ALA A 218 14.47 7.66 9.23
C ALA A 218 15.61 6.67 8.91
N LEU A 219 15.32 5.49 8.34
CA LEU A 219 16.38 4.51 8.05
C LEU A 219 17.37 5.02 7.01
N GLU A 220 16.93 5.79 6.02
CA GLU A 220 17.82 6.43 5.04
C GLU A 220 18.81 7.40 5.73
N ARG A 221 18.36 8.12 6.77
CA ARG A 221 19.23 9.00 7.57
C ARG A 221 20.16 8.22 8.49
N LYS A 222 19.69 7.13 9.09
CA LYS A 222 20.45 6.31 10.05
C LYS A 222 21.49 5.43 9.34
N TYR A 223 21.18 4.96 8.13
CA TYR A 223 22.02 4.08 7.32
C TYR A 223 22.08 4.59 5.87
N PRO A 224 22.88 5.62 5.58
CA PRO A 224 22.89 6.29 4.27
C PRO A 224 23.22 5.37 3.08
N ARG A 225 23.99 4.31 3.31
CA ARG A 225 24.39 3.34 2.27
C ARG A 225 23.42 2.18 2.11
N ALA A 226 22.51 1.96 3.05
CA ALA A 226 21.59 0.83 3.05
C ALA A 226 20.69 0.81 1.80
N ALA A 227 20.35 1.98 1.25
CA ALA A 227 19.49 2.07 0.07
C ALA A 227 20.10 1.43 -1.18
N ARG A 228 21.44 1.35 -1.26
CA ARG A 228 22.20 0.76 -2.38
C ARG A 228 22.60 -0.69 -2.13
N GLU A 229 22.52 -1.16 -0.89
CA GLU A 229 22.91 -2.51 -0.52
C GLU A 229 21.93 -3.55 -1.06
N TRP A 230 22.47 -4.67 -1.52
CA TRP A 230 21.70 -5.79 -2.07
C TRP A 230 20.61 -6.30 -1.12
N ALA A 231 20.94 -6.39 0.18
CA ALA A 231 20.06 -6.84 1.25
C ALA A 231 18.71 -6.08 1.29
N TRP A 232 18.72 -4.80 0.94
CA TRP A 232 17.55 -3.93 1.04
C TRP A 232 16.73 -3.84 -0.25
N GLN A 233 17.22 -4.41 -1.36
CA GLN A 233 16.49 -4.37 -2.63
C GLN A 233 15.21 -5.19 -2.55
N TYR A 234 14.20 -4.81 -3.34
CA TYR A 234 12.99 -5.62 -3.47
C TYR A 234 13.33 -6.96 -4.12
N ALA A 235 12.81 -8.05 -3.57
CA ALA A 235 12.91 -9.38 -4.18
C ALA A 235 12.19 -9.42 -5.53
N PHE A 236 11.11 -8.62 -5.69
CA PHE A 236 10.33 -8.52 -6.92
C PHE A 236 10.30 -7.07 -7.44
N PRO A 237 11.38 -6.57 -8.05
CA PRO A 237 11.44 -5.20 -8.52
C PRO A 237 10.63 -5.00 -9.81
N SER A 238 10.22 -3.76 -10.06
CA SER A 238 9.64 -3.33 -11.33
C SER A 238 10.67 -3.43 -12.46
N ARG A 239 10.17 -3.73 -13.66
CA ARG A 239 10.98 -3.74 -14.90
C ARG A 239 11.51 -2.34 -15.25
N LYS A 240 10.82 -1.28 -14.83
CA LYS A 240 11.18 0.10 -15.13
C LYS A 240 11.56 0.86 -13.86
N LEU A 241 12.52 1.77 -14.00
CA LEU A 241 12.77 2.82 -13.01
C LEU A 241 11.58 3.80 -13.00
N SER A 242 11.34 4.42 -11.86
CA SER A 242 10.30 5.44 -11.70
C SER A 242 10.74 6.50 -10.70
N ALA A 243 10.25 7.72 -10.88
CA ALA A 243 10.39 8.75 -9.86
C ALA A 243 9.57 8.39 -8.62
N ASP A 244 10.20 8.42 -7.46
CA ASP A 244 9.48 8.36 -6.18
C ASP A 244 8.58 9.60 -6.06
N PRO A 245 7.25 9.45 -5.91
CA PRO A 245 6.32 10.57 -5.86
C PRO A 245 6.53 11.51 -4.66
N ARG A 246 7.29 11.10 -3.63
CA ARG A 246 7.59 11.96 -2.47
C ARG A 246 8.93 12.66 -2.58
N SER A 247 9.98 11.95 -2.96
CA SER A 247 11.35 12.49 -3.02
C SER A 247 11.79 12.96 -4.40
N GLY A 248 11.10 12.54 -5.47
CA GLY A 248 11.50 12.78 -6.86
C GLY A 248 12.66 11.90 -7.34
N ALA A 249 13.34 11.19 -6.44
CA ALA A 249 14.49 10.36 -6.78
C ALA A 249 14.08 9.21 -7.72
N ILE A 250 14.89 8.96 -8.75
CA ILE A 250 14.70 7.87 -9.69
C ILE A 250 15.21 6.58 -9.07
N ARG A 251 14.31 5.63 -8.82
CA ARG A 251 14.62 4.35 -8.17
C ARG A 251 13.76 3.22 -8.71
N ARG A 252 14.17 1.97 -8.48
CA ARG A 252 13.30 0.81 -8.73
C ARG A 252 12.33 0.64 -7.58
N HIS A 253 11.05 0.64 -7.92
CA HIS A 253 10.00 0.23 -7.00
C HIS A 253 9.78 -1.29 -7.09
N HIS A 254 8.94 -1.84 -6.21
CA HIS A 254 8.46 -3.20 -6.40
C HIS A 254 7.57 -3.31 -7.65
N LEU A 255 7.36 -4.53 -8.12
CA LEU A 255 6.43 -4.83 -9.20
C LEU A 255 5.04 -4.28 -8.87
N ASP A 256 4.35 -3.73 -9.87
CA ASP A 256 3.00 -3.23 -9.72
C ASP A 256 2.03 -4.37 -9.36
N GLU A 257 1.17 -4.15 -8.37
CA GLU A 257 0.21 -5.15 -7.91
C GLU A 257 -0.74 -5.66 -9.00
N ASP A 258 -1.09 -4.81 -9.96
CA ASP A 258 -2.02 -5.15 -11.04
C ASP A 258 -1.44 -6.26 -11.93
N VAL A 259 -0.11 -6.35 -12.03
CA VAL A 259 0.56 -7.39 -12.83
C VAL A 259 0.20 -8.78 -12.30
N LEU A 260 0.26 -8.97 -10.98
CA LEU A 260 -0.08 -10.25 -10.37
C LEU A 260 -1.59 -10.44 -10.31
N GLN A 261 -2.36 -9.40 -9.97
CA GLN A 261 -3.82 -9.50 -9.89
C GLN A 261 -4.46 -9.89 -11.22
N ARG A 262 -4.00 -9.30 -12.33
CA ARG A 262 -4.49 -9.64 -13.68
C ARG A 262 -4.08 -11.06 -14.06
N ALA A 263 -2.83 -11.43 -13.81
CA ALA A 263 -2.33 -12.78 -14.08
C ALA A 263 -3.12 -13.85 -13.32
N VAL A 264 -3.42 -13.64 -12.04
CA VAL A 264 -4.22 -14.56 -11.23
C VAL A 264 -5.64 -14.69 -11.77
N LYS A 265 -6.27 -13.58 -12.16
CA LYS A 265 -7.63 -13.60 -12.74
C LYS A 265 -7.67 -14.34 -14.08
N GLU A 266 -6.65 -14.16 -14.90
CA GLU A 266 -6.51 -14.84 -16.19
C GLU A 266 -6.25 -16.34 -16.00
N ALA A 267 -5.30 -16.70 -15.14
CA ALA A 267 -5.01 -18.09 -14.77
C ALA A 267 -6.24 -18.82 -14.24
N ALA A 268 -7.07 -18.16 -13.42
CA ALA A 268 -8.30 -18.75 -12.91
C ALA A 268 -9.33 -19.03 -14.01
N ARG A 269 -9.43 -18.16 -15.02
CA ARG A 269 -10.29 -18.42 -16.20
C ARG A 269 -9.76 -19.59 -17.01
N ASN A 270 -8.44 -19.65 -17.24
CA ASN A 270 -7.82 -20.71 -18.03
C ASN A 270 -7.90 -22.08 -17.32
N ALA A 271 -7.96 -22.09 -15.99
CA ALA A 271 -8.14 -23.28 -15.17
C ALA A 271 -9.62 -23.70 -14.98
N ASP A 272 -10.57 -23.03 -15.65
CA ASP A 272 -12.03 -23.20 -15.48
C ASP A 272 -12.51 -23.13 -14.01
N VAL A 273 -11.84 -22.32 -13.18
CA VAL A 273 -12.25 -22.11 -11.79
C VAL A 273 -13.34 -21.06 -11.75
N ARG A 274 -14.58 -21.50 -11.53
CA ARG A 274 -15.79 -20.65 -11.53
C ARG A 274 -15.90 -19.72 -10.31
N LYS A 275 -15.18 -20.03 -9.22
CA LYS A 275 -15.13 -19.17 -8.03
C LYS A 275 -14.45 -17.84 -8.36
N PRO A 276 -14.86 -16.72 -7.74
CA PRO A 276 -14.20 -15.43 -7.98
C PRO A 276 -12.81 -15.39 -7.33
N VAL A 277 -11.80 -15.80 -8.10
CA VAL A 277 -10.41 -15.90 -7.64
C VAL A 277 -9.74 -14.53 -7.56
N SER A 278 -9.02 -14.31 -6.47
CA SER A 278 -8.13 -13.16 -6.28
C SER A 278 -6.86 -13.59 -5.55
N CYS A 279 -5.84 -12.71 -5.51
CA CYS A 279 -4.64 -12.95 -4.72
C CYS A 279 -4.93 -13.23 -3.23
N HIS A 280 -6.04 -12.70 -2.71
CA HIS A 280 -6.46 -12.93 -1.32
C HIS A 280 -6.92 -14.38 -1.08
N CYS A 281 -7.45 -15.06 -2.11
CA CYS A 281 -7.90 -16.45 -2.02
C CYS A 281 -6.74 -17.40 -1.73
N PHE A 282 -5.54 -17.17 -2.29
CA PHE A 282 -4.36 -17.97 -2.00
C PHE A 282 -3.95 -17.89 -0.53
N ARG A 283 -3.89 -16.67 0.03
CA ARG A 283 -3.59 -16.49 1.45
C ARG A 283 -4.64 -17.14 2.36
N HIS A 284 -5.91 -17.09 1.97
CA HIS A 284 -6.96 -17.78 2.73
C HIS A 284 -6.81 -19.29 2.66
N GLY A 285 -6.56 -19.84 1.46
CA GLY A 285 -6.29 -21.25 1.26
C GLY A 285 -5.13 -21.74 2.13
N PHE A 286 -4.06 -20.96 2.28
CA PHE A 286 -2.97 -21.28 3.20
C PHE A 286 -3.45 -21.56 4.63
N ALA A 287 -4.17 -20.61 5.22
CA ALA A 287 -4.61 -20.70 6.60
C ALA A 287 -5.60 -21.85 6.79
N THR A 288 -6.54 -22.01 5.85
CA THR A 288 -7.51 -23.10 5.89
C THR A 288 -6.85 -24.46 5.74
N HIS A 289 -5.98 -24.64 4.73
CA HIS A 289 -5.36 -25.94 4.46
C HIS A 289 -4.29 -26.31 5.51
N LEU A 290 -3.65 -25.34 6.17
CA LEU A 290 -2.77 -25.66 7.31
C LEU A 290 -3.55 -26.22 8.50
N LEU A 291 -4.68 -25.59 8.85
CA LEU A 291 -5.56 -26.06 9.91
C LEU A 291 -6.15 -27.44 9.58
N GLU A 292 -6.58 -27.66 8.34
CA GLU A 292 -7.08 -28.96 7.87
C GLU A 292 -6.02 -30.07 7.92
N ASN A 293 -4.74 -29.72 7.79
CA ASN A 293 -3.62 -30.65 7.92
C ASN A 293 -3.10 -30.82 9.36
N GLY A 294 -3.80 -30.27 10.35
CA GLY A 294 -3.51 -30.50 11.77
C GLY A 294 -2.33 -29.70 12.34
N TYR A 295 -1.96 -28.58 11.70
CA TYR A 295 -0.99 -27.64 12.27
C TYR A 295 -1.73 -26.60 13.13
N ASP A 296 -1.49 -26.64 14.45
CA ASP A 296 -1.98 -25.68 15.46
C ASP A 296 -0.91 -24.61 15.78
#